data_AF-A0A8I0GXN4-F1
#
_entry.id   AF-A0A8I0GXN4-F1
#
_cell.length_a   1.000
_cell.length_b   1.000
_cell.length_c   1.000
_cell.angle_alpha   90.00
_cell.angle_beta   90.00
_cell.angle_gamma   90.00
#
_symmetry.space_group_name_H-M   'P 1'
#
loop_
_entity.id
_entity.type
_entity.pdbx_description
1 polymer ?
#
loop_
_entity_poly.entity_id
_entity_poly.type
_entity_poly.pdbx_seq_one_letter_code
_entity_poly.pdbx_strand_id
1 'polypeptide(L)'
;IGCHTCSVTCKNTWTNRPGAEYMWFNNVETKPGVGYPKRWEDQEHYKGGWVLNRKGKLELKSGSRISKIALGKIFYNPDMPLIKDYYEP
;
A
#
# COMPACT_ATOMS: atom_id res chain seq x y z
N ILE A 1 16.96 -15.16 7.92
CA ILE A 1 16.27 -16.38 8.40
C ILE A 1 14.74 -16.29 8.39
N GLY A 2 14.11 -15.16 8.00
CA GLY A 2 12.66 -15.11 7.86
C GLY A 2 11.88 -15.40 9.16
N CYS A 3 12.40 -15.01 10.32
CA CYS A 3 11.85 -15.40 11.64
C CYS A 3 10.75 -14.46 12.18
N HIS A 4 10.40 -13.39 11.46
CA HIS A 4 9.35 -12.43 11.84
C HIS A 4 9.52 -11.69 13.17
N THR A 5 10.65 -11.82 13.88
CA THR A 5 10.90 -11.13 15.15
C THR A 5 10.76 -9.61 15.02
N CYS A 6 11.24 -9.03 13.92
CA CYS A 6 11.11 -7.60 13.65
C CYS A 6 9.65 -7.15 13.50
N SER A 7 8.81 -7.99 12.90
CA SER A 7 7.38 -7.75 12.75
C SER A 7 6.65 -7.77 14.09
N VAL A 8 6.94 -8.78 14.93
CA VAL A 8 6.30 -8.92 16.25
C VAL A 8 6.65 -7.78 17.18
N THR A 9 7.94 -7.38 17.25
CA THR A 9 8.34 -6.24 18.08
C THR A 9 7.64 -4.96 17.63
N CYS A 10 7.58 -4.71 16.32
CA CYS A 10 6.87 -3.55 15.76
C CYS A 10 5.38 -3.58 16.09
N LYS A 11 4.73 -4.75 15.95
CA LYS A 11 3.32 -4.95 16.23
C LYS A 11 2.96 -4.61 17.67
N ASN A 12 3.70 -5.17 18.61
CA ASN A 12 3.45 -5.00 20.04
C ASN A 12 3.68 -3.57 20.50
N THR A 13 4.63 -2.86 19.92
CA THR A 13 4.91 -1.47 20.30
C THR A 13 3.94 -0.48 19.65
N TRP A 14 3.52 -0.69 18.40
CA TRP A 14 2.88 0.37 17.60
C TRP A 14 1.47 0.08 17.07
N THR A 15 1.16 -1.16 16.70
CA THR A 15 -0.09 -1.49 15.97
C THR A 15 -0.94 -2.56 16.68
N ASN A 16 -0.94 -2.57 18.01
CA ASN A 16 -1.69 -3.48 18.88
C ASN A 16 -3.09 -2.97 19.32
N ARG A 17 -3.57 -1.90 18.70
CA ARG A 17 -4.77 -1.14 19.09
C ARG A 17 -5.91 -1.34 18.08
N PRO A 18 -7.18 -1.17 18.52
CA PRO A 18 -8.35 -1.22 17.65
C PRO A 18 -8.23 -0.38 16.38
N GLY A 19 -8.51 -1.00 15.23
CA GLY A 19 -8.41 -0.42 13.89
C GLY A 19 -7.05 -0.60 13.20
N ALA A 20 -6.05 -1.14 13.89
CA ALA A 20 -4.69 -1.35 13.36
C ALA A 20 -4.22 -2.81 13.48
N GLU A 21 -5.10 -3.74 13.85
CA GLU A 21 -4.81 -5.16 14.07
C GLU A 21 -4.35 -5.84 12.78
N TYR A 22 -4.90 -5.44 11.62
CA TYR A 22 -4.41 -5.95 10.35
C TYR A 22 -3.02 -5.38 10.01
N MET A 23 -2.67 -4.18 10.48
CA MET A 23 -1.48 -3.43 10.06
C MET A 23 -0.18 -4.02 10.61
N TRP A 24 0.72 -4.39 9.70
CA TRP A 24 2.11 -4.73 9.97
C TRP A 24 3.03 -3.67 9.34
N PHE A 25 3.46 -2.67 10.12
CA PHE A 25 4.41 -1.66 9.62
C PHE A 25 5.76 -2.27 9.22
N ASN A 26 6.17 -3.33 9.92
CA ASN A 26 7.28 -4.17 9.53
C ASN A 26 6.74 -5.57 9.20
N ASN A 27 6.85 -6.00 7.95
CA ASN A 27 6.45 -7.32 7.49
C ASN A 27 7.63 -8.05 6.82
N VAL A 28 7.56 -9.38 6.84
CA VAL A 28 8.52 -10.25 6.16
C VAL A 28 7.75 -11.08 5.16
N GLU A 29 8.24 -11.14 3.92
CA GLU A 29 7.62 -11.88 2.81
C GLU A 29 8.59 -12.95 2.31
N THR A 30 8.08 -14.16 2.06
CA THR A 30 8.85 -15.20 1.36
C THR A 30 8.70 -15.01 -0.14
N LYS A 31 9.81 -15.18 -0.88
CA LYS A 31 9.80 -15.17 -2.35
C LYS A 31 10.07 -16.59 -2.89
N PRO A 32 9.37 -17.02 -3.95
CA PRO A 32 8.31 -16.30 -4.68
C PRO A 32 7.01 -16.21 -3.87
N GLY A 33 6.25 -15.11 -4.02
CA GLY A 33 5.04 -14.87 -3.24
C GLY A 33 4.32 -13.58 -3.65
N VAL A 34 3.06 -13.41 -3.20
CA VAL A 34 2.20 -12.27 -3.55
C VAL A 34 2.42 -11.03 -2.67
N GLY A 35 3.03 -11.19 -1.49
CA GLY A 35 3.31 -10.10 -0.56
C GLY A 35 2.12 -9.57 0.24
N TYR A 36 2.35 -8.49 0.98
CA TYR A 36 1.39 -7.84 1.89
C TYR A 36 1.39 -6.31 1.69
N PRO A 37 0.27 -5.70 1.24
CA PRO A 37 -0.95 -6.33 0.73
C PRO A 37 -0.67 -7.16 -0.53
N LYS A 38 -1.62 -8.02 -0.90
CA LYS A 38 -1.50 -8.92 -2.06
C LYS A 38 -1.16 -8.13 -3.33
N ARG A 39 -0.10 -8.55 -4.03
CA ARG A 39 0.42 -7.94 -5.27
C ARG A 39 0.81 -6.48 -5.12
N TRP A 40 1.31 -6.05 -3.96
CA TRP A 40 1.70 -4.65 -3.75
C TRP A 40 2.73 -4.13 -4.76
N GLU A 41 3.52 -5.01 -5.37
CA GLU A 41 4.49 -4.68 -6.43
C GLU A 41 3.82 -4.27 -7.76
N ASP A 42 2.57 -4.66 -8.01
CA ASP A 42 1.81 -4.33 -9.22
C ASP A 42 1.34 -2.86 -9.21
N GLN A 43 2.19 -1.98 -9.73
CA GLN A 43 1.88 -0.57 -9.86
C GLN A 43 0.92 -0.26 -11.02
N GLU A 44 0.62 -1.21 -11.90
CA GLU A 44 -0.45 -1.03 -12.88
C GLU A 44 -1.81 -1.14 -12.21
N HIS A 45 -1.92 -1.94 -11.17
CA HIS A 45 -3.10 -2.01 -10.32
C HIS A 45 -3.15 -0.88 -9.27
N TYR A 46 -2.14 -0.76 -8.39
CA TYR A 46 -2.21 0.14 -7.22
C TYR A 46 -1.82 1.60 -7.49
N LYS A 47 -1.27 1.89 -8.68
CA LYS A 47 -0.89 3.25 -9.11
C LYS A 47 0.01 3.99 -8.09
N GLY A 48 0.86 3.28 -7.37
CA GLY A 48 1.86 3.84 -6.47
C GLY A 48 3.05 4.45 -7.23
N GLY A 49 3.83 5.26 -6.52
CA GLY A 49 5.06 5.87 -7.04
C GLY A 49 4.86 7.01 -8.04
N TRP A 50 5.93 7.26 -8.79
CA TRP A 50 6.08 8.41 -9.70
C TRP A 50 6.37 7.95 -11.13
N VAL A 51 5.97 8.76 -12.10
CA VAL A 51 6.29 8.61 -13.52
C VAL A 51 6.80 9.92 -14.09
N LEU A 52 7.64 9.86 -15.12
CA LEU A 52 8.03 11.03 -15.89
C LEU A 52 6.98 11.30 -16.96
N ASN A 53 6.45 12.52 -17.00
CA ASN A 53 5.58 12.94 -18.08
C ASN A 53 6.39 13.21 -19.37
N ARG A 54 5.69 13.49 -20.47
CA ARG A 54 6.32 13.80 -21.78
C ARG A 54 7.29 15.00 -21.75
N LYS A 55 7.20 15.86 -20.72
CA LYS A 55 8.07 17.03 -20.51
C LYS A 55 9.21 16.74 -19.54
N GLY A 56 9.41 15.48 -19.12
CA GLY A 56 10.44 15.07 -18.18
C GLY A 56 10.21 15.49 -16.72
N LYS A 57 8.99 15.90 -16.35
CA LYS A 57 8.65 16.24 -14.96
C LYS A 57 8.04 15.04 -14.24
N LEU A 58 8.33 14.89 -12.95
CA LEU A 58 7.74 13.86 -12.10
C LEU A 58 6.27 14.17 -11.83
N GLU A 59 5.44 13.15 -12.00
CA GLU A 59 4.01 13.16 -11.66
C GLU A 59 3.65 11.85 -10.92
N LEU A 60 2.67 11.92 -10.01
CA LEU A 60 2.18 10.73 -9.32
C LEU A 60 1.48 9.81 -10.32
N LYS A 61 1.76 8.50 -10.25
CA LYS A 61 1.07 7.51 -11.08
C LYS A 61 -0.45 7.45 -10.82
N SER A 62 -0.88 7.81 -9.61
CA SER A 62 -2.29 7.96 -9.23
C SER A 62 -3.01 9.18 -9.82
N GLY A 63 -2.28 10.08 -10.48
CA GLY A 63 -2.79 11.28 -11.13
C GLY A 63 -2.38 12.59 -10.44
N SER A 64 -2.47 13.69 -11.18
CA SER A 64 -2.19 15.04 -10.70
C SER A 64 -3.25 15.53 -9.69
N ARG A 65 -2.92 16.59 -8.94
CA ARG A 65 -3.86 17.22 -7.97
C ARG A 65 -5.20 17.58 -8.60
N ILE A 66 -5.19 18.19 -9.80
CA ILE A 66 -6.41 18.59 -10.52
C ILE A 66 -7.21 17.35 -10.93
N SER A 67 -6.55 16.31 -11.44
CA SER A 67 -7.23 15.06 -11.82
C SER A 67 -7.94 14.40 -10.64
N LYS A 68 -7.35 14.41 -9.44
CA LYS A 68 -7.96 13.82 -8.24
C LYS A 68 -9.22 14.54 -7.81
N ILE A 69 -9.27 15.87 -7.97
CA ILE A 69 -10.46 16.67 -7.68
C ILE A 69 -11.52 16.46 -8.76
N ALA A 70 -11.15 16.61 -10.04
CA ALA A 70 -12.07 16.51 -11.17
C ALA A 70 -12.73 15.13 -11.29
N LEU A 71 -12.00 14.06 -10.94
CA LEU A 71 -12.49 12.68 -10.98
C LEU A 71 -13.10 12.22 -9.65
N GLY A 72 -13.23 13.10 -8.65
CA GLY A 72 -13.79 12.75 -7.35
C GLY A 72 -13.00 11.71 -6.54
N LYS A 73 -11.72 11.46 -6.90
CA LYS A 73 -10.87 10.44 -6.25
C LYS A 73 -10.62 10.69 -4.76
N ILE A 74 -10.90 11.91 -4.27
CA ILE A 74 -10.82 12.26 -2.85
C ILE A 74 -11.96 11.61 -2.06
N PHE A 75 -13.16 11.55 -2.64
CA PHE A 75 -14.34 11.00 -1.97
C PHE A 75 -14.39 9.47 -2.08
N TYR A 76 -13.83 8.94 -3.16
CA TYR A 76 -13.68 7.51 -3.37
C TYR A 76 -12.41 7.23 -4.16
N ASN A 77 -11.43 6.60 -3.53
CA ASN A 77 -10.18 6.25 -4.21
C ASN A 77 -10.27 4.83 -4.80
N PRO A 78 -10.38 4.69 -6.15
CA PRO A 78 -10.49 3.37 -6.79
C PRO A 78 -9.18 2.58 -6.73
N ASP A 79 -8.04 3.25 -6.48
CA ASP A 79 -6.71 2.64 -6.44
C ASP A 79 -6.36 2.15 -5.01
N MET A 80 -7.26 2.31 -4.02
CA MET A 80 -7.02 1.98 -2.61
C MET A 80 -7.13 0.45 -2.37
N PRO A 81 -6.12 -0.18 -1.74
CA PRO A 81 -6.26 -1.56 -1.28
C PRO A 81 -7.39 -1.72 -0.27
N LEU A 82 -8.15 -2.81 -0.38
CA LEU A 82 -9.25 -3.16 0.51
C LEU A 82 -8.77 -4.10 1.63
N ILE A 83 -9.57 -4.28 2.68
CA ILE A 83 -9.21 -5.18 3.80
C ILE A 83 -8.92 -6.62 3.33
N LYS A 84 -9.66 -7.11 2.33
CA LYS A 84 -9.46 -8.42 1.70
C LYS A 84 -8.10 -8.58 0.98
N ASP A 85 -7.46 -7.47 0.63
CA ASP A 85 -6.14 -7.44 0.01
C ASP A 85 -5.03 -7.57 1.07
N TYR A 86 -5.36 -7.33 2.35
CA TYR A 86 -4.56 -7.70 3.51
C TYR A 86 -5.07 -9.05 4.06
N TYR A 87 -5.80 -9.01 5.18
CA TYR A 87 -6.56 -10.09 5.79
C TYR A 87 -7.63 -9.49 6.70
N GLU A 88 -8.71 -10.22 6.96
CA GLU A 88 -9.65 -9.87 8.04
C GLU A 88 -9.03 -10.32 9.37
N PRO A 89 -8.74 -9.38 10.29
CA PRO A 89 -8.07 -9.67 11.56
C PRO A 89 -8.94 -10.42 12.56
#